data_AF-A0A1I0FVM9-F1
#
_entry.id   AF-A0A1I0FVM9-F1
#
_cell.length_a   1.000
_cell.length_b   1.000
_cell.length_c   1.000
_cell.angle_alpha   90.00
_cell.angle_beta   90.00
_cell.angle_gamma   90.00
#
_symmetry.space_group_name_H-M   'P 1'
#
loop_
_entity.id
_entity.type
_entity.pdbx_description
1 polymer ?
#
loop_
_entity_poly.entity_id
_entity_poly.type
_entity_poly.pdbx_seq_one_letter_code
_entity_poly.pdbx_strand_id
1 'polypeptide(L)'
;MVTDEALFPRKAGRVNPDSQATGASAQSGEAIIQVRGLTNRFGRQLVHDKLDLDVHRGEILGVIGGSGSGKSVLLRSIVGLQTPAAGSVRILGTDLLQLAPEQRTPLEQRFGVLFQRGALFSSLTVVENIALPLIENAGLTRADAEHLAIVKLALAGLPANAAAKYPSSLSGGMIKRAALARALALDPDILFLDEPTAGLDPIGAAEFDQLIITLRDALGLTVFIVTHDLDTLYTICDRVAVLSQKHVLVTGPLQTVEAVEDEWVQEYFHGPRGRAASHAVETGGTMVRTREIGR
;
A
#
# COMPACT_ATOMS: atom_id res chain seq x y z
N MET A 1 32.68 -38.89 17.54
CA MET A 1 31.85 -38.59 16.34
C MET A 1 30.64 -39.48 16.42
N VAL A 2 29.56 -38.94 16.98
CA VAL A 2 28.29 -39.62 17.20
C VAL A 2 27.28 -38.85 16.36
N THR A 3 26.65 -39.56 15.44
CA THR A 3 25.50 -39.13 14.66
C THR A 3 24.31 -38.94 15.59
N ASP A 4 23.59 -37.82 15.47
CA ASP A 4 22.22 -37.77 15.95
C ASP A 4 21.35 -36.99 14.95
N GLU A 5 20.38 -37.73 14.46
CA GLU A 5 19.41 -37.41 13.42
C GLU A 5 18.04 -37.50 14.10
N ALA A 6 17.15 -36.59 13.71
CA ALA A 6 15.74 -36.47 14.09
C ALA A 6 15.40 -35.55 15.28
N LEU A 7 14.61 -34.50 14.99
CA LEU A 7 13.32 -34.28 15.67
C LEU A 7 12.49 -33.17 14.96
N PHE A 8 11.72 -33.52 13.93
CA PHE A 8 10.50 -32.79 13.55
C PHE A 8 9.50 -33.77 12.92
N PRO A 9 8.36 -34.10 13.56
CA PRO A 9 7.38 -34.99 12.98
C PRO A 9 6.47 -34.24 11.99
N ARG A 10 6.48 -34.64 10.71
CA ARG A 10 5.43 -34.31 9.73
C ARG A 10 4.31 -35.35 9.85
N LYS A 11 3.09 -34.92 10.24
CA LYS A 11 1.89 -35.73 10.10
C LYS A 11 1.13 -35.34 8.83
N ALA A 12 1.06 -36.30 7.91
CA ALA A 12 0.17 -36.29 6.76
C ALA A 12 -1.27 -36.61 7.20
N GLY A 13 -2.23 -35.79 6.75
CA GLY A 13 -3.66 -35.95 7.00
C GLY A 13 -4.45 -35.83 5.69
N ARG A 14 -5.06 -36.96 5.32
CA ARG A 14 -5.88 -37.32 4.16
C ARG A 14 -6.76 -36.23 3.54
N VAL A 15 -6.76 -36.19 2.20
CA VAL A 15 -7.70 -35.47 1.31
C VAL A 15 -8.99 -36.27 1.18
N ASN A 16 -10.14 -35.59 1.26
CA ASN A 16 -11.45 -36.12 0.84
C ASN A 16 -11.89 -35.33 -0.41
N PRO A 17 -12.24 -36.00 -1.53
CA PRO A 17 -12.74 -35.35 -2.73
C PRO A 17 -14.28 -35.26 -2.64
N ASP A 18 -14.83 -34.06 -2.77
CA ASP A 18 -16.16 -33.76 -3.34
C ASP A 18 -16.65 -32.40 -2.84
N SER A 19 -16.38 -31.36 -3.64
CA SER A 19 -17.27 -30.20 -3.80
C SER A 19 -16.77 -29.39 -5.00
N GLN A 20 -17.40 -29.62 -6.16
CA GLN A 20 -17.22 -28.83 -7.37
C GLN A 20 -18.34 -27.77 -7.48
N ALA A 21 -18.02 -26.74 -8.26
CA ALA A 21 -18.79 -25.55 -8.68
C ALA A 21 -18.64 -24.35 -7.71
N THR A 22 -18.17 -23.16 -8.10
CA THR A 22 -18.40 -22.44 -9.38
C THR A 22 -17.40 -21.26 -9.49
N GLY A 23 -16.96 -20.90 -10.70
CA GLY A 23 -16.35 -19.59 -10.98
C GLY A 23 -14.93 -19.64 -11.56
N ALA A 24 -14.79 -19.19 -12.80
CA ALA A 24 -13.56 -19.25 -13.60
C ALA A 24 -12.37 -18.55 -12.93
N SER A 25 -11.36 -19.33 -12.55
CA SER A 25 -10.07 -18.84 -12.08
C SER A 25 -9.21 -18.41 -13.27
N ALA A 26 -9.29 -17.12 -13.62
CA ALA A 26 -8.10 -16.45 -14.15
C ALA A 26 -6.96 -16.67 -13.13
N GLN A 27 -5.74 -16.89 -13.60
CA GLN A 27 -4.58 -17.19 -12.75
C GLN A 27 -4.26 -16.01 -11.82
N SER A 28 -4.98 -15.90 -10.70
CA SER A 28 -4.78 -14.86 -9.70
C SER A 28 -3.68 -15.33 -8.76
N GLY A 29 -2.63 -14.53 -8.63
CA GLY A 29 -1.52 -14.80 -7.71
C GLY A 29 -2.00 -14.94 -6.26
N GLU A 30 -1.10 -15.36 -5.37
CA GLU A 30 -1.39 -15.49 -3.94
C GLU A 30 -1.92 -14.16 -3.35
N ALA A 31 -3.14 -14.14 -2.82
CA ALA A 31 -3.71 -12.99 -2.13
C ALA A 31 -3.02 -12.79 -0.78
N ILE A 32 -2.30 -11.68 -0.63
CA ILE A 32 -1.50 -11.35 0.56
C ILE A 32 -2.29 -10.51 1.57
N ILE A 33 -3.31 -9.77 1.11
CA ILE A 33 -4.32 -9.12 1.96
C ILE A 33 -5.68 -9.61 1.50
N GLN A 34 -6.47 -10.12 2.46
CA GLN A 34 -7.83 -10.59 2.21
C GLN A 34 -8.77 -9.94 3.21
N VAL A 35 -9.69 -9.12 2.71
CA VAL A 35 -10.76 -8.48 3.46
C VAL A 35 -12.04 -9.25 3.16
N ARG A 36 -12.74 -9.72 4.20
CA ARG A 36 -13.99 -10.47 4.05
C ARG A 36 -15.11 -9.95 4.94
N GLY A 37 -16.24 -9.61 4.33
CA GLY A 37 -17.45 -9.16 5.02
C GLY A 37 -17.25 -7.93 5.91
N LEU A 38 -16.29 -7.07 5.57
CA LEU A 38 -15.86 -5.96 6.42
C LEU A 38 -16.98 -4.94 6.56
N THR A 39 -17.42 -4.73 7.80
CA THR A 39 -18.45 -3.76 8.15
C THR A 39 -17.87 -2.71 9.08
N ASN A 40 -17.91 -1.44 8.66
CA ASN A 40 -17.44 -0.31 9.48
C ASN A 40 -18.61 0.60 9.83
N ARG A 41 -18.78 0.88 11.12
CA ARG A 41 -19.90 1.67 11.64
C ARG A 41 -19.46 2.61 12.76
N PHE A 42 -19.87 3.87 12.67
CA PHE A 42 -19.67 4.89 13.70
C PHE A 42 -21.03 5.33 14.24
N GLY A 43 -21.39 4.84 15.42
CA GLY A 43 -22.73 5.02 15.97
C GLY A 43 -23.79 4.47 15.02
N ARG A 44 -24.59 5.36 14.41
CA ARG A 44 -25.64 4.99 13.43
C ARG A 44 -25.17 5.06 11.98
N GLN A 45 -24.00 5.66 11.72
CA GLN A 45 -23.49 5.84 10.37
C GLN A 45 -22.73 4.59 9.91
N LEU A 46 -23.25 3.93 8.88
CA LEU A 46 -22.62 2.80 8.21
C LEU A 46 -21.70 3.32 7.08
N VAL A 47 -20.41 3.01 7.16
CA VAL A 47 -19.38 3.45 6.20
C VAL A 47 -19.07 2.34 5.19
N HIS A 48 -18.84 1.12 5.68
CA HIS A 48 -18.69 -0.07 4.85
C HIS A 48 -19.70 -1.11 5.30
N ASP A 49 -20.29 -1.83 4.36
CA ASP A 49 -21.24 -2.92 4.61
C ASP A 49 -20.75 -4.17 3.88
N LYS A 50 -20.44 -5.24 4.62
CA LYS A 50 -20.01 -6.54 4.08
C LYS A 50 -19.02 -6.46 2.90
N LEU A 51 -18.01 -5.59 3.02
CA LEU A 51 -17.07 -5.33 1.95
C LEU A 51 -16.03 -6.46 1.84
N ASP A 52 -15.83 -6.93 0.61
CA ASP A 52 -14.78 -7.89 0.25
C ASP A 52 -13.71 -7.19 -0.62
N LEU A 53 -12.44 -7.50 -0.38
CA LEU A 53 -11.33 -6.99 -1.19
C LEU A 53 -10.13 -7.94 -1.11
N ASP A 54 -9.47 -8.17 -2.24
CA ASP A 54 -8.23 -8.95 -2.32
C ASP A 54 -7.11 -8.14 -2.95
N VAL A 55 -5.94 -8.20 -2.30
CA VAL A 55 -4.67 -7.68 -2.83
C VAL A 55 -3.71 -8.85 -3.03
N HIS A 56 -3.15 -8.96 -4.21
CA HIS A 56 -2.19 -10.00 -4.59
C HIS A 56 -0.76 -9.56 -4.36
N ARG A 57 0.11 -10.54 -4.08
CA ARG A 57 1.54 -10.30 -3.87
C ARG A 57 2.18 -9.62 -5.10
N GLY A 58 2.93 -8.55 -4.85
CA GLY A 58 3.73 -7.85 -5.87
C GLY A 58 2.96 -6.87 -6.74
N GLU A 59 1.65 -6.69 -6.51
CA GLU A 59 0.84 -5.72 -7.25
C GLU A 59 0.79 -4.36 -6.54
N ILE A 60 0.51 -3.32 -7.30
CA ILE A 60 0.09 -2.00 -6.83
C ILE A 60 -1.43 -1.90 -7.01
N LEU A 61 -2.17 -1.99 -5.90
CA LEU A 61 -3.62 -1.81 -5.89
C LEU A 61 -3.99 -0.37 -5.51
N GLY A 62 -4.59 0.35 -6.45
CA GLY A 62 -5.19 1.66 -6.22
C GLY A 62 -6.62 1.56 -5.68
N VAL A 63 -6.95 2.32 -4.64
CA VAL A 63 -8.31 2.41 -4.09
C VAL A 63 -8.84 3.82 -4.26
N ILE A 64 -9.90 3.95 -5.05
CA ILE A 64 -10.56 5.20 -5.37
C ILE A 64 -12.02 5.18 -4.94
N GLY A 65 -12.69 6.33 -4.99
CA GLY A 65 -14.08 6.47 -4.62
C GLY A 65 -14.42 7.91 -4.24
N GLY A 66 -15.72 8.22 -4.19
CA GLY A 66 -16.21 9.55 -3.84
C GLY A 66 -15.69 10.10 -2.50
N SER A 67 -15.80 11.41 -2.30
CA SER A 67 -15.47 12.01 -1.01
C SER A 67 -16.36 11.39 0.09
N GLY A 68 -15.75 10.98 1.20
CA GLY A 68 -16.46 10.31 2.29
C GLY A 68 -16.84 8.84 2.04
N SER A 69 -16.39 8.22 0.93
CA SER A 69 -16.68 6.81 0.65
C SER A 69 -16.07 5.81 1.64
N GLY A 70 -15.12 6.26 2.46
CA GLY A 70 -14.50 5.44 3.51
C GLY A 70 -13.09 4.91 3.19
N LYS A 71 -12.41 5.40 2.15
CA LYS A 71 -11.06 4.93 1.75
C LYS A 71 -10.04 4.90 2.91
N SER A 72 -9.86 6.02 3.61
CA SER A 72 -8.93 6.06 4.77
C SER A 72 -9.44 5.22 5.95
N VAL A 73 -10.75 5.03 6.08
CA VAL A 73 -11.35 4.10 7.07
C VAL A 73 -11.02 2.65 6.72
N LEU A 74 -11.07 2.30 5.43
CA LEU A 74 -10.72 0.97 4.92
C LEU A 74 -9.24 0.68 5.20
N LEU A 75 -8.35 1.60 4.81
CA LEU A 75 -6.91 1.49 5.09
C LEU A 75 -6.66 1.27 6.59
N ARG A 76 -7.22 2.13 7.45
CA ARG A 76 -7.08 2.02 8.92
C ARG A 76 -7.63 0.72 9.49
N SER A 77 -8.70 0.19 8.90
CA SER A 77 -9.27 -1.10 9.29
C SER A 77 -8.34 -2.24 8.91
N ILE A 78 -7.74 -2.18 7.71
CA ILE A 78 -6.80 -3.20 7.23
C ILE A 78 -5.55 -3.23 8.10
N VAL A 79 -4.94 -2.08 8.38
CA VAL A 79 -3.73 -1.99 9.21
C VAL A 79 -4.01 -2.15 10.72
N GLY A 80 -5.25 -2.42 11.12
CA GLY A 80 -5.60 -2.70 12.51
C GLY A 80 -5.65 -1.49 13.45
N LEU A 81 -5.63 -0.27 12.92
CA LEU A 81 -5.78 1.00 13.66
C LEU A 81 -7.26 1.34 13.96
N GLN A 82 -8.18 0.66 13.28
CA GLN A 82 -9.61 0.76 13.54
C GLN A 82 -10.21 -0.64 13.60
N THR A 83 -10.89 -0.95 14.69
CA THR A 83 -11.63 -2.22 14.81
C THR A 83 -12.94 -2.13 14.03
N PRO A 84 -13.17 -2.98 13.02
CA PRO A 84 -14.45 -3.02 12.31
C PRO A 84 -15.55 -3.60 13.21
N ALA A 85 -16.80 -3.29 12.87
CA ALA A 85 -17.98 -3.80 13.57
C ALA A 85 -18.27 -5.27 13.25
N ALA A 86 -17.88 -5.74 12.06
CA ALA A 86 -17.94 -7.14 11.65
C ALA A 86 -16.97 -7.41 10.49
N GLY A 87 -16.74 -8.70 10.20
CA GLY A 87 -15.84 -9.16 9.15
C GLY A 87 -14.46 -9.53 9.65
N SER A 88 -13.57 -9.90 8.74
CA SER A 88 -12.19 -10.31 9.03
C SER A 88 -11.21 -9.67 8.06
N VAL A 89 -9.99 -9.41 8.54
CA VAL A 89 -8.87 -8.95 7.72
C VAL A 89 -7.71 -9.91 7.92
N ARG A 90 -7.31 -10.61 6.85
CA ARG A 90 -6.12 -11.46 6.85
C ARG A 90 -5.00 -10.77 6.11
N ILE A 91 -3.83 -10.69 6.74
CA ILE A 91 -2.59 -10.20 6.13
C ILE A 91 -1.58 -11.33 6.25
N LEU A 92 -0.93 -11.69 5.15
CA LEU A 92 0.05 -12.78 5.11
C LEU A 92 -0.51 -14.10 5.68
N GLY A 93 -1.78 -14.39 5.36
CA GLY A 93 -2.51 -15.55 5.84
C GLY A 93 -2.97 -15.49 7.32
N THR A 94 -2.67 -14.42 8.05
CA THR A 94 -2.98 -14.30 9.48
C THR A 94 -4.07 -13.27 9.72
N ASP A 95 -5.11 -13.62 10.50
CA ASP A 95 -6.19 -12.69 10.84
C ASP A 95 -5.75 -11.69 11.90
N LEU A 96 -5.54 -10.43 11.49
CA LEU A 96 -5.00 -9.38 12.33
C LEU A 96 -5.93 -9.01 13.51
N LEU A 97 -7.24 -9.25 13.38
CA LEU A 97 -8.23 -8.85 14.39
C LEU A 97 -8.41 -9.88 15.50
N GLN A 98 -7.91 -11.10 15.30
CA GLN A 98 -7.99 -12.21 16.25
C GLN A 98 -6.71 -12.41 17.07
N LEU A 99 -5.63 -11.70 16.73
CA LEU A 99 -4.35 -11.80 17.43
C LEU A 99 -4.35 -11.02 18.74
N ALA A 100 -3.73 -11.60 19.76
CA ALA A 100 -3.31 -10.86 20.94
C ALA A 100 -2.25 -9.81 20.56
N PRO A 101 -2.14 -8.67 21.28
CA PRO A 101 -1.18 -7.60 20.97
C PRO A 101 0.25 -8.08 20.74
N GLU A 102 0.74 -9.03 21.56
CA GLU A 102 2.11 -9.53 21.50
C GLU A 102 2.38 -10.36 20.23
N GLN A 103 1.34 -11.01 19.70
CA GLN A 103 1.40 -11.78 18.45
C GLN A 103 1.21 -10.90 17.22
N ARG A 104 0.68 -9.68 17.43
CA ARG A 104 0.42 -8.69 16.38
C ARG A 104 1.69 -7.97 15.95
N THR A 105 2.56 -7.63 16.89
CA THR A 105 3.80 -6.89 16.64
C THR A 105 4.65 -7.48 15.51
N PRO A 106 4.97 -8.79 15.46
CA PRO A 106 5.77 -9.34 14.36
C PRO A 106 5.09 -9.23 12.99
N LEU A 107 3.76 -9.25 12.94
CA LEU A 107 3.00 -9.06 11.70
C LEU A 107 2.98 -7.59 11.29
N GLU A 108 2.82 -6.68 12.24
CA GLU A 108 2.85 -5.22 12.02
C GLU A 108 4.22 -4.74 11.51
N GLN A 109 5.31 -5.40 11.92
CA GLN A 109 6.65 -5.13 11.39
C GLN A 109 6.81 -5.49 9.90
N ARG A 110 5.92 -6.35 9.36
CA ARG A 110 5.95 -6.77 7.95
C ARG A 110 5.20 -5.81 7.01
N PHE A 111 4.65 -4.71 7.54
CA PHE A 111 4.04 -3.68 6.70
C PHE A 111 4.39 -2.25 7.13
N GLY A 112 4.64 -1.39 6.15
CA GLY A 112 4.88 0.03 6.34
C GLY A 112 3.62 0.86 6.05
N VAL A 113 3.45 1.99 6.74
CA VAL A 113 2.32 2.90 6.49
C VAL A 113 2.81 4.34 6.32
N LEU A 114 2.44 4.95 5.19
CA LEU A 114 2.59 6.38 4.92
C LEU A 114 1.20 7.03 5.01
N PHE A 115 1.00 7.87 6.03
CA PHE A 115 -0.22 8.67 6.15
C PHE A 115 -0.11 9.95 5.32
N GLN A 116 -1.26 10.51 4.93
CA GLN A 116 -1.36 11.73 4.10
C GLN A 116 -0.47 12.91 4.54
N ARG A 117 -0.27 13.11 5.84
CA ARG A 117 0.58 14.19 6.40
C ARG A 117 1.99 13.72 6.81
N GLY A 118 2.41 12.53 6.40
CA GLY A 118 3.65 11.86 6.78
C GLY A 118 3.67 11.33 8.22
N ALA A 119 3.02 12.02 9.16
CA ALA A 119 2.94 11.68 10.58
C ALA A 119 4.33 11.49 11.24
N LEU A 120 5.31 12.30 10.85
CA LEU A 120 6.63 12.35 11.49
C LEU A 120 6.52 12.96 12.89
N PHE A 121 7.31 12.45 13.83
CA PHE A 121 7.48 13.03 15.15
C PHE A 121 8.22 14.36 15.02
N SER A 122 7.55 15.46 15.38
CA SER A 122 8.07 16.83 15.21
C SER A 122 9.28 17.14 16.10
N SER A 123 9.41 16.44 17.22
CA SER A 123 10.51 16.57 18.17
C SER A 123 11.78 15.80 17.77
N LEU A 124 11.68 14.96 16.75
CA LEU A 124 12.78 14.15 16.25
C LEU A 124 13.25 14.68 14.89
N THR A 125 14.54 14.56 14.62
CA THR A 125 15.09 14.79 13.29
C THR A 125 14.60 13.72 12.30
N VAL A 126 14.85 13.91 11.00
CA VAL A 126 14.48 12.94 9.98
C VAL A 126 15.15 11.59 10.23
N VAL A 127 16.45 11.58 10.51
CA VAL A 127 17.18 10.33 10.76
C VAL A 127 16.64 9.61 12.00
N GLU A 128 16.34 10.34 13.07
CA GLU A 128 15.75 9.76 14.28
C GLU A 128 14.34 9.22 14.04
N ASN A 129 13.52 9.88 13.23
CA ASN A 129 12.21 9.38 12.84
C ASN A 129 12.31 8.01 12.13
N ILE A 130 13.29 7.86 11.24
CA ILE A 130 13.52 6.64 10.46
C ILE A 130 14.18 5.56 11.33
N ALA A 131 15.07 5.95 12.25
CA ALA A 131 15.76 5.04 13.17
C ALA A 131 14.83 4.50 14.27
N LEU A 132 13.76 5.22 14.63
CA LEU A 132 12.90 4.85 15.76
C LEU A 132 12.32 3.42 15.65
N PRO A 133 11.71 2.98 14.53
CA PRO A 133 11.25 1.59 14.40
C PRO A 133 12.40 0.58 14.51
N LEU A 134 13.59 0.90 13.99
CA LEU A 134 14.76 0.02 14.06
C LEU A 134 15.23 -0.20 15.51
N ILE A 135 15.13 0.83 16.35
CA ILE A 135 15.47 0.74 17.78
C ILE A 135 14.38 -0.04 18.52
N GLU A 136 13.12 0.38 18.38
CA GLU A 136 12.01 -0.13 19.19
C GLU A 136 11.58 -1.55 18.81
N ASN A 137 11.69 -1.90 17.53
CA ASN A 137 11.14 -3.15 16.99
C ASN A 137 12.20 -4.15 16.55
N ALA A 138 13.36 -3.69 16.06
CA ALA A 138 14.48 -4.56 15.69
C ALA A 138 15.57 -4.66 16.78
N GLY A 139 15.47 -3.86 17.85
CA GLY A 139 16.41 -3.92 18.98
C GLY A 139 17.82 -3.43 18.67
N LEU A 140 18.00 -2.65 17.60
CA LEU A 140 19.29 -2.11 17.21
C LEU A 140 19.76 -1.02 18.17
N THR A 141 21.08 -0.88 18.31
CA THR A 141 21.64 0.28 19.01
C THR A 141 21.30 1.55 18.24
N ARG A 142 21.21 2.69 18.94
CA ARG A 142 20.96 3.98 18.28
C ARG A 142 21.93 4.26 17.14
N ALA A 143 23.21 3.99 17.34
CA ALA A 143 24.24 4.24 16.33
C ALA A 143 24.02 3.39 15.06
N ASP A 144 23.72 2.10 15.22
CA ASP A 144 23.45 1.20 14.09
C ASP A 144 22.13 1.58 13.39
N ALA A 145 21.10 1.91 14.17
CA ALA A 145 19.80 2.31 13.65
C ALA A 145 19.89 3.63 12.86
N GLU A 146 20.63 4.63 13.35
CA GLU A 146 20.85 5.88 12.64
C GLU A 146 21.67 5.67 11.36
N HIS A 147 22.64 4.75 11.37
CA HIS A 147 23.39 4.40 10.16
C HIS A 147 22.50 3.75 9.10
N LEU A 148 21.66 2.78 9.48
CA LEU A 148 20.69 2.18 8.56
C LEU A 148 19.62 3.18 8.11
N ALA A 149 19.20 4.09 8.99
CA ALA A 149 18.25 5.14 8.65
C ALA A 149 18.75 6.04 7.51
N ILE A 150 20.06 6.30 7.42
CA ILE A 150 20.65 7.03 6.30
C ILE A 150 20.48 6.27 4.97
N VAL A 151 20.62 4.93 5.00
CA VAL A 151 20.39 4.09 3.82
C VAL A 151 18.92 4.17 3.39
N LYS A 152 17.97 4.07 4.34
CA LYS A 152 16.53 4.19 4.05
C LYS A 152 16.15 5.57 3.54
N LEU A 153 16.78 6.62 4.06
CA LEU A 153 16.64 7.99 3.59
C LEU A 153 17.08 8.14 2.13
N ALA A 154 18.20 7.52 1.76
CA ALA A 154 18.70 7.52 0.39
C ALA A 154 17.77 6.72 -0.55
N LEU A 155 17.25 5.57 -0.11
CA LEU A 155 16.28 4.77 -0.86
C LEU A 155 15.00 5.56 -1.17
N ALA A 156 14.54 6.39 -0.25
CA ALA A 156 13.39 7.27 -0.47
C ALA A 156 13.73 8.53 -1.30
N GLY A 157 14.96 8.64 -1.80
CA GLY A 157 15.40 9.74 -2.66
C GLY A 157 15.50 11.09 -1.94
N LEU A 158 15.82 11.11 -0.64
CA LEU A 158 16.18 12.36 0.04
C LEU A 158 17.69 12.62 -0.05
N PRO A 159 18.11 13.90 -0.10
CA PRO A 159 19.49 14.26 0.04
C PRO A 159 19.98 14.02 1.48
N ALA A 160 21.24 13.58 1.63
CA ALA A 160 21.83 13.26 2.93
C ALA A 160 21.77 14.43 3.94
N ASN A 161 21.83 15.67 3.47
CA ASN A 161 21.72 16.86 4.33
C ASN A 161 20.33 17.06 4.97
N ALA A 162 19.32 16.28 4.56
CA ALA A 162 18.01 16.29 5.20
C ALA A 162 17.98 15.49 6.51
N ALA A 163 18.94 14.57 6.71
CA ALA A 163 18.98 13.64 7.85
C ALA A 163 18.88 14.36 9.21
N ALA A 164 19.68 15.41 9.40
CA ALA A 164 19.73 16.18 10.64
C ALA A 164 18.66 17.27 10.77
N LYS A 165 17.78 17.43 9.77
CA LYS A 165 16.72 18.45 9.80
C LYS A 165 15.54 17.94 10.62
N TYR A 166 14.81 18.88 11.22
CA TYR A 166 13.49 18.61 11.81
C TYR A 166 12.39 18.66 10.74
N PRO A 167 11.26 17.94 10.92
CA PRO A 167 10.14 17.96 9.97
C PRO A 167 9.63 19.37 9.62
N SER A 168 9.70 20.32 10.57
CA SER A 168 9.32 21.72 10.35
C SER A 168 10.19 22.46 9.33
N SER A 169 11.38 21.94 9.01
CA SER A 169 12.35 22.54 8.09
C SER A 169 12.34 21.89 6.70
N LEU A 170 11.35 21.04 6.41
CA LEU A 170 11.23 20.27 5.17
C LEU A 170 10.10 20.82 4.29
N SER A 171 10.26 20.68 2.97
CA SER A 171 9.14 20.87 2.04
C SER A 171 8.13 19.72 2.15
N GLY A 172 6.92 19.89 1.63
CA GLY A 172 5.89 18.83 1.64
C GLY A 172 6.37 17.53 0.98
N GLY A 173 7.10 17.62 -0.14
CA GLY A 173 7.72 16.46 -0.81
C GLY A 173 8.79 15.79 0.04
N MET A 174 9.64 16.56 0.72
CA MET A 174 10.64 16.01 1.63
C MET A 174 9.99 15.31 2.83
N ILE A 175 8.88 15.85 3.38
CA ILE A 175 8.12 15.20 4.47
C ILE A 175 7.59 13.84 4.01
N LYS A 176 7.01 13.76 2.80
CA LYS A 176 6.48 12.50 2.25
C LYS A 176 7.56 11.46 2.01
N ARG A 177 8.69 11.86 1.42
CA ARG A 177 9.83 10.95 1.22
C ARG A 177 10.41 10.51 2.58
N ALA A 178 10.48 11.38 3.57
CA ALA A 178 10.98 11.00 4.90
C ALA A 178 10.02 10.03 5.61
N ALA A 179 8.71 10.23 5.45
CA ALA A 179 7.70 9.30 5.92
C ALA A 179 7.77 7.95 5.20
N LEU A 180 8.04 7.95 3.89
CA LEU A 180 8.28 6.73 3.11
C LEU A 180 9.52 5.99 3.61
N ALA A 181 10.64 6.68 3.82
CA ALA A 181 11.85 6.09 4.39
C ALA A 181 11.58 5.42 5.74
N ARG A 182 10.79 6.07 6.61
CA ARG A 182 10.37 5.48 7.90
C ARG A 182 9.47 4.27 7.71
N ALA A 183 8.52 4.31 6.77
CA ALA A 183 7.66 3.17 6.47
C ALA A 183 8.44 1.95 5.96
N LEU A 184 9.57 2.18 5.27
CA LEU A 184 10.48 1.14 4.77
C LEU A 184 11.53 0.69 5.79
N ALA A 185 11.57 1.29 6.99
CA ALA A 185 12.67 1.12 7.94
C ALA A 185 12.91 -0.35 8.30
N LEU A 186 11.84 -1.12 8.52
CA LEU A 186 11.89 -2.53 8.93
C LEU A 186 11.86 -3.53 7.76
N ASP A 187 12.08 -3.07 6.52
CA ASP A 187 12.02 -3.92 5.31
C ASP A 187 10.68 -4.69 5.17
N PRO A 188 9.55 -3.95 5.08
CA PRO A 188 8.23 -4.57 5.03
C PRO A 188 7.98 -5.33 3.73
N ASP A 189 7.06 -6.30 3.74
CA ASP A 189 6.52 -6.94 2.53
C ASP A 189 5.44 -6.09 1.84
N ILE A 190 4.74 -5.26 2.63
CA ILE A 190 3.56 -4.52 2.19
C ILE A 190 3.72 -3.04 2.54
N LEU A 191 3.37 -2.15 1.62
CA LEU A 191 3.37 -0.71 1.83
C LEU A 191 1.97 -0.13 1.65
N PHE A 192 1.44 0.50 2.69
CA PHE A 192 0.18 1.23 2.67
C PHE A 192 0.43 2.73 2.49
N LEU A 193 -0.17 3.33 1.48
CA LEU A 193 -0.02 4.74 1.13
C LEU A 193 -1.38 5.45 1.15
N ASP A 194 -1.55 6.46 1.99
CA ASP A 194 -2.76 7.28 2.05
C ASP A 194 -2.49 8.64 1.41
N GLU A 195 -2.98 8.84 0.19
CA GLU A 195 -2.85 10.08 -0.61
C GLU A 195 -1.38 10.55 -0.77
N PRO A 196 -0.47 9.68 -1.26
CA PRO A 196 0.97 9.94 -1.23
C PRO A 196 1.42 11.09 -2.15
N THR A 197 0.69 11.42 -3.21
CA THR A 197 1.00 12.52 -4.14
C THR A 197 0.27 13.82 -3.83
N ALA A 198 -0.77 13.80 -2.99
CA ALA A 198 -1.60 14.96 -2.67
C ALA A 198 -0.82 16.18 -2.12
N GLY A 199 -0.90 17.33 -2.81
CA GLY A 199 -0.18 18.55 -2.42
C GLY A 199 1.28 18.62 -2.86
N LEU A 200 1.73 17.69 -3.71
CA LEU A 200 2.94 17.87 -4.51
C LEU A 200 2.61 18.64 -5.79
N ASP A 201 3.61 19.33 -6.32
CA ASP A 201 3.56 19.81 -7.70
C ASP A 201 3.61 18.61 -8.68
N PRO A 202 3.19 18.79 -9.95
CA PRO A 202 3.12 17.69 -10.91
C PRO A 202 4.45 16.97 -11.16
N ILE A 203 5.58 17.68 -11.09
CA ILE A 203 6.91 17.06 -11.28
C ILE A 203 7.23 16.21 -10.06
N GLY A 204 7.07 16.75 -8.86
CA GLY A 204 7.27 16.03 -7.60
C GLY A 204 6.36 14.81 -7.45
N ALA A 205 5.11 14.88 -7.92
CA ALA A 205 4.17 13.75 -7.93
C ALA A 205 4.66 12.63 -8.86
N ALA A 206 5.02 12.95 -10.11
CA ALA A 206 5.53 11.99 -11.08
C ALA A 206 6.84 11.32 -10.61
N GLU A 207 7.76 12.07 -10.01
CA GLU A 207 8.98 11.51 -9.41
C GLU A 207 8.66 10.56 -8.23
N PHE A 208 7.65 10.90 -7.42
CA PHE A 208 7.25 10.06 -6.30
C PHE A 208 6.61 8.75 -6.80
N ASP A 209 5.78 8.83 -7.82
CA ASP A 209 5.17 7.66 -8.47
C ASP A 209 6.23 6.72 -9.05
N GLN A 210 7.21 7.27 -9.77
CA GLN A 210 8.33 6.48 -10.29
C GLN A 210 9.18 5.85 -9.18
N LEU A 211 9.35 6.55 -8.06
CA LEU A 211 10.01 6.01 -6.88
C LEU A 211 9.25 4.80 -6.31
N ILE A 212 7.91 4.86 -6.23
CA ILE A 212 7.11 3.73 -5.76
C ILE A 212 7.25 2.51 -6.69
N ILE A 213 7.20 2.69 -8.01
CA ILE A 213 7.45 1.59 -8.98
C ILE A 213 8.83 0.99 -8.73
N THR A 214 9.86 1.84 -8.64
CA THR A 214 11.25 1.39 -8.47
C THR A 214 11.42 0.59 -7.19
N LEU A 215 10.82 1.03 -6.08
CA LEU A 215 10.87 0.32 -4.81
C LEU A 215 10.08 -0.99 -4.85
N ARG A 216 8.91 -1.00 -5.50
CA ARG A 216 8.11 -2.21 -5.71
C ARG A 216 8.92 -3.27 -6.44
N ASP A 217 9.53 -2.92 -7.58
CA ASP A 217 10.30 -3.84 -8.41
C ASP A 217 11.58 -4.31 -7.70
N ALA A 218 12.32 -3.39 -7.07
CA ALA A 218 13.61 -3.68 -6.46
C ALA A 218 13.50 -4.49 -5.16
N LEU A 219 12.44 -4.29 -4.37
CA LEU A 219 12.25 -4.91 -3.05
C LEU A 219 11.14 -5.97 -3.05
N GLY A 220 10.42 -6.16 -4.14
CA GLY A 220 9.32 -7.11 -4.23
C GLY A 220 8.11 -6.73 -3.35
N LEU A 221 7.87 -5.44 -3.14
CA LEU A 221 6.80 -4.94 -2.28
C LEU A 221 5.43 -5.23 -2.89
N THR A 222 4.42 -5.37 -2.03
CA THR A 222 3.02 -5.19 -2.42
C THR A 222 2.56 -3.81 -1.97
N VAL A 223 1.92 -3.03 -2.84
CA VAL A 223 1.52 -1.66 -2.52
C VAL A 223 0.00 -1.53 -2.52
N PHE A 224 -0.54 -1.00 -1.41
CA PHE A 224 -1.92 -0.58 -1.30
C PHE A 224 -1.96 0.95 -1.25
N ILE A 225 -2.49 1.59 -2.29
CA ILE A 225 -2.51 3.05 -2.41
C ILE A 225 -3.95 3.56 -2.41
N VAL A 226 -4.28 4.46 -1.49
CA VAL A 226 -5.48 5.29 -1.54
C VAL A 226 -5.11 6.58 -2.23
N THR A 227 -5.79 6.90 -3.33
CA THR A 227 -5.56 8.16 -4.05
C THR A 227 -6.85 8.64 -4.73
N HIS A 228 -6.89 9.92 -5.05
CA HIS A 228 -7.86 10.50 -5.98
C HIS A 228 -7.19 11.06 -7.24
N ASP A 229 -5.87 10.95 -7.33
CA ASP A 229 -5.07 11.43 -8.45
C ASP A 229 -5.11 10.41 -9.61
N LEU A 230 -5.71 10.83 -10.72
CA LEU A 230 -5.83 10.01 -11.93
C LEU A 230 -4.47 9.71 -12.55
N ASP A 231 -3.55 10.67 -12.55
CA ASP A 231 -2.23 10.49 -13.17
C ASP A 231 -1.46 9.37 -12.46
N THR A 232 -1.51 9.32 -11.13
CA THR A 232 -0.97 8.22 -10.33
C THR A 232 -1.63 6.89 -10.68
N LEU A 233 -2.96 6.83 -10.81
CA LEU A 233 -3.66 5.58 -11.15
C LEU A 233 -3.20 5.01 -12.50
N TYR A 234 -3.15 5.85 -13.54
CA TYR A 234 -2.70 5.42 -14.86
C TYR A 234 -1.22 5.06 -14.90
N THR A 235 -0.39 5.69 -14.06
CA THR A 235 1.06 5.54 -14.10
C THR A 235 1.55 4.30 -13.35
N ILE A 236 1.02 4.03 -12.15
CA ILE A 236 1.63 3.04 -11.24
C ILE A 236 0.72 1.88 -10.85
N CYS A 237 -0.61 1.97 -11.00
CA CYS A 237 -1.51 0.93 -10.47
C CYS A 237 -1.67 -0.23 -11.46
N ASP A 238 -1.43 -1.45 -10.99
CA ASP A 238 -1.72 -2.68 -11.76
C ASP A 238 -3.23 -2.96 -11.79
N ARG A 239 -3.90 -2.71 -10.67
CA ARG A 239 -5.35 -2.85 -10.48
C ARG A 239 -5.92 -1.68 -9.71
N VAL A 240 -7.20 -1.40 -9.93
CA VAL A 240 -7.94 -0.37 -9.22
C VAL A 240 -9.22 -0.97 -8.62
N ALA A 241 -9.49 -0.64 -7.36
CA ALA A 241 -10.73 -0.93 -6.66
C ALA A 241 -11.53 0.36 -6.50
N VAL A 242 -12.80 0.35 -6.93
CA VAL A 242 -13.71 1.48 -6.76
C VAL A 242 -14.58 1.24 -5.53
N LEU A 243 -14.44 2.12 -4.55
CA LEU A 243 -15.27 2.16 -3.35
C LEU A 243 -16.47 3.10 -3.58
N SER A 244 -17.65 2.51 -3.75
CA SER A 244 -18.90 3.23 -3.96
C SER A 244 -20.04 2.54 -3.21
N GLN A 245 -21.04 3.32 -2.81
CA GLN A 245 -22.23 2.79 -2.13
C GLN A 245 -21.91 1.85 -0.94
N LYS A 246 -20.82 2.12 -0.19
CA LYS A 246 -20.32 1.36 0.98
C LYS A 246 -19.70 -0.01 0.68
N HIS A 247 -19.52 -0.35 -0.59
CA HIS A 247 -18.97 -1.62 -1.04
C HIS A 247 -17.84 -1.37 -2.06
N VAL A 248 -17.07 -2.42 -2.34
CA VAL A 248 -16.21 -2.43 -3.53
C VAL A 248 -17.12 -2.71 -4.73
N LEU A 249 -17.34 -1.70 -5.57
CA LEU A 249 -18.20 -1.78 -6.75
C LEU A 249 -17.56 -2.66 -7.83
N VAL A 250 -16.28 -2.44 -8.08
CA VAL A 250 -15.47 -3.18 -9.05
C VAL A 250 -14.03 -3.22 -8.57
N THR A 251 -13.32 -4.30 -8.90
CA THR A 251 -11.86 -4.34 -8.80
C THR A 251 -11.28 -5.07 -10.00
N GLY A 252 -10.32 -4.45 -10.68
CA GLY A 252 -9.70 -5.04 -11.86
C GLY A 252 -8.64 -4.12 -12.47
N PRO A 253 -8.04 -4.53 -13.59
CA PRO A 253 -7.21 -3.64 -14.40
C PRO A 253 -7.98 -2.37 -14.77
N LEU A 254 -7.26 -1.28 -14.99
CA LEU A 254 -7.85 0.04 -15.20
C LEU A 254 -8.89 0.04 -16.34
N GLN A 255 -8.62 -0.65 -17.44
CA GLN A 255 -9.52 -0.77 -18.59
C GLN A 255 -10.85 -1.47 -18.24
N THR A 256 -10.81 -2.42 -17.30
CA THR A 256 -12.02 -3.08 -16.80
C THR A 256 -12.84 -2.13 -15.94
N VAL A 257 -12.17 -1.33 -15.12
CA VAL A 257 -12.81 -0.36 -14.23
C VAL A 257 -13.45 0.79 -15.02
N GLU A 258 -12.75 1.33 -16.03
CA GLU A 258 -13.24 2.42 -16.89
C GLU A 258 -14.50 2.06 -17.70
N ALA A 259 -14.68 0.77 -17.99
CA ALA A 259 -15.82 0.26 -18.76
C ALA A 259 -17.08 0.04 -17.91
N VAL A 260 -17.01 0.21 -16.58
CA VAL A 260 -18.17 0.00 -15.70
C VAL A 260 -19.22 1.08 -15.93
N GLU A 261 -20.45 0.65 -16.21
CA GLU A 261 -21.63 1.52 -16.40
C GLU A 261 -22.17 2.05 -15.05
N ASP A 262 -21.34 2.82 -14.33
CA ASP A 262 -21.72 3.57 -13.13
C ASP A 262 -21.46 5.07 -13.36
N GLU A 263 -22.43 5.92 -13.02
CA GLU A 263 -22.37 7.36 -13.30
C GLU A 263 -21.11 8.02 -12.68
N TRP A 264 -20.75 7.62 -11.46
CA TRP A 264 -19.58 8.18 -10.79
C TRP A 264 -18.29 7.70 -11.45
N VAL A 265 -18.21 6.42 -11.83
CA VAL A 265 -17.05 5.87 -12.54
C VAL A 265 -16.88 6.55 -13.90
N GLN A 266 -17.96 6.70 -14.65
CA GLN A 266 -17.94 7.35 -15.96
C GLN A 266 -17.50 8.82 -15.86
N GLU A 267 -18.05 9.58 -14.92
CA GLU A 267 -17.63 10.98 -14.71
C GLU A 267 -16.16 11.07 -14.22
N TYR A 268 -15.72 10.15 -13.37
CA TYR A 268 -14.35 10.15 -12.84
C TYR A 268 -13.30 9.92 -13.94
N PHE A 269 -13.49 8.91 -14.81
CA PHE A 269 -12.52 8.55 -15.85
C PHE A 269 -12.73 9.28 -17.19
N HIS A 270 -13.98 9.52 -17.58
CA HIS A 270 -14.31 10.14 -18.87
C HIS A 270 -14.64 11.62 -18.75
N GLY A 271 -14.69 12.19 -17.54
CA GLY A 271 -14.79 13.63 -17.34
C GLY A 271 -13.57 14.39 -17.88
N PRO A 272 -13.60 15.74 -17.90
CA PRO A 272 -12.51 16.54 -18.47
C PRO A 272 -11.13 16.24 -17.89
N ARG A 273 -11.05 15.89 -16.60
CA ARG A 273 -9.81 15.54 -15.91
C ARG A 273 -9.31 14.15 -16.29
N GLY A 274 -10.18 13.16 -16.32
CA GLY A 274 -9.80 11.78 -16.68
C GLY A 274 -9.32 11.65 -18.12
N ARG A 275 -9.96 12.34 -19.08
CA ARG A 275 -9.49 12.38 -20.48
C ARG A 275 -8.10 13.03 -20.62
N ALA A 276 -7.82 14.08 -19.86
CA ALA A 276 -6.51 14.75 -19.90
C ALA A 276 -5.41 13.82 -19.37
N ALA A 277 -5.65 13.13 -18.26
CA ALA A 277 -4.73 12.16 -17.66
C ALA A 277 -4.43 10.99 -18.61
N SER A 278 -5.48 10.37 -19.17
CA SER A 278 -5.35 9.26 -20.12
C SER A 278 -4.51 9.64 -21.35
N HIS A 279 -4.81 10.78 -21.98
CA HIS A 279 -4.06 11.26 -23.14
C HIS A 279 -2.59 11.59 -22.82
N ALA A 280 -2.29 12.09 -21.62
CA ALA A 280 -0.91 12.37 -21.21
C ALA A 280 -0.06 11.09 -21.16
N VAL A 281 -0.64 9.99 -20.67
CA VAL A 281 0.02 8.68 -20.60
C VAL A 281 0.20 8.06 -21.99
N GLU A 282 -0.83 8.11 -22.85
CA GLU A 282 -0.75 7.61 -24.23
C GLU A 282 0.33 8.33 -25.05
N THR A 283 0.39 9.66 -24.91
CA THR A 283 1.36 10.50 -25.65
C THR A 283 2.78 10.33 -25.08
N GLY A 284 2.91 10.22 -23.76
CA GLY A 284 4.20 9.96 -23.08
C GLY A 284 4.80 8.60 -23.44
N GLY A 285 3.99 7.54 -23.46
CA GLY A 285 4.44 6.19 -23.84
C GLY A 285 4.92 6.09 -25.29
N THR A 286 4.31 6.87 -26.19
CA THR A 286 4.73 6.94 -27.61
C THR A 286 6.08 7.64 -27.78
N MET A 287 6.36 8.66 -26.96
CA MET A 287 7.60 9.42 -27.04
C MET A 287 8.82 8.67 -26.46
N VAL A 288 8.62 7.84 -25.43
CA VAL A 288 9.68 6.99 -24.84
C VAL A 288 10.10 5.87 -25.82
N ARG A 289 9.14 5.19 -26.47
CA ARG A 289 9.43 4.14 -27.45
C ARG A 289 10.18 4.64 -28.68
N THR A 290 10.00 5.89 -29.07
CA THR A 290 10.72 6.49 -30.21
C THR A 290 12.18 6.80 -29.88
N ARG A 291 12.54 6.95 -28.59
CA ARG A 291 13.93 7.18 -28.15
C ARG A 291 14.77 5.90 -28.03
N GLU A 292 14.15 4.73 -27.86
CA GLU A 292 14.87 3.45 -27.77
C GLU A 292 15.20 2.82 -29.13
N ILE A 293 14.53 3.22 -30.21
CA ILE A 293 14.79 2.71 -31.58
C ILE A 293 15.90 3.53 -32.29
N GLY A 294 16.37 4.62 -31.66
CA GLY A 294 17.34 5.56 -32.24
C GLY A 294 18.77 5.48 -31.68
N ARG A 295 19.18 4.38 -31.05
CA ARG A 295 20.57 4.16 -30.60
C ARG A 295 21.14 2.86 -31.12
#